data_AF-A0A672KAQ0-F1
#
_entry.id   AF-A0A672KAQ0-F1
#
_cell.length_a   1.000
_cell.length_b   1.000
_cell.length_c   1.000
_cell.angle_alpha   90.00
_cell.angle_beta   90.00
_cell.angle_gamma   90.00
#
_symmetry.space_group_name_H-M   'P 1'
#
loop_
_entity.id
_entity.type
_entity.pdbx_description
1 polymer ?
#
loop_
_entity_poly.entity_id
_entity_poly.type
_entity_poly.pdbx_seq_one_letter_code
_entity_poly.pdbx_strand_id
1 'polypeptide(L)'
;NINTSVRLWMDGVRWAFRCGSWVPTRPEWTLAARCVQQEEKERIAQFVFAKDAKSAMAGRLLIRKLVCEKMGFAWDGFRLERTARGKPFLPQTSSTHGVTHWNFNVSHQGDYAVLAAEPGRQVGVDVMKTSRPGSSSVQEFFRIMNRQFTDLEWMNIRKAGSDWDQLDMFYRHWV
;
A
#
# COMPACT_ATOMS: atom_id res chain seq x y z
N ASN A 1 41.94 -18.88 -2.69
CA ASN A 1 41.03 -18.13 -1.81
C ASN A 1 40.20 -17.16 -2.63
N ILE A 2 39.16 -17.68 -3.30
CA ILE A 2 38.19 -16.86 -4.02
C ILE A 2 37.17 -16.43 -2.97
N ASN A 3 37.17 -15.14 -2.65
CA ASN A 3 36.23 -14.52 -1.73
C ASN A 3 34.87 -14.40 -2.46
N THR A 4 34.07 -15.46 -2.41
CA THR A 4 32.67 -15.44 -2.88
C THR A 4 31.87 -14.58 -1.92
N SER A 5 31.87 -13.27 -2.17
CA SER A 5 30.84 -12.37 -1.64
C SER A 5 29.51 -12.89 -2.15
N VAL A 6 28.79 -13.61 -1.30
CA VAL A 6 27.41 -14.01 -1.54
C VAL A 6 26.65 -12.71 -1.69
N ARG A 7 26.39 -12.32 -2.94
CA ARG A 7 25.43 -11.28 -3.27
C ARG A 7 24.09 -11.82 -2.77
N LEU A 8 23.73 -11.50 -1.52
CA LEU A 8 22.39 -11.75 -1.01
C LEU A 8 21.46 -11.09 -2.01
N TRP A 9 20.81 -11.89 -2.85
CA TRP A 9 19.72 -11.39 -3.68
C TRP A 9 18.68 -10.87 -2.69
N MET A 10 18.57 -9.55 -2.62
CA MET A 10 17.48 -8.94 -1.90
C MET A 10 16.23 -9.24 -2.70
N ASP A 11 15.44 -10.20 -2.22
CA ASP A 11 14.17 -10.53 -2.85
C ASP A 11 13.16 -9.40 -2.64
N GLY A 12 12.23 -9.27 -3.59
CA GLY A 12 11.09 -8.37 -3.48
C GLY A 12 10.29 -8.63 -2.20
N VAL A 13 9.65 -7.58 -1.69
CA VAL A 13 8.83 -7.63 -0.47
C VAL A 13 7.37 -7.59 -0.83
N ARG A 14 6.56 -8.45 -0.18
CA ARG A 14 5.09 -8.45 -0.23
C ARG A 14 4.57 -8.60 1.19
N TRP A 15 4.10 -7.52 1.78
CA TRP A 15 3.56 -7.50 3.14
C TRP A 15 2.10 -7.09 3.14
N ALA A 16 1.35 -7.67 4.06
CA ALA A 16 -0.02 -7.28 4.35
C ALA A 16 -0.18 -7.16 5.87
N PHE A 17 -0.90 -6.13 6.30
CA PHE A 17 -1.27 -5.92 7.69
C PHE A 17 -2.78 -5.77 7.81
N ARG A 18 -3.40 -6.59 8.65
CA ARG A 18 -4.85 -6.59 8.86
C ARG A 18 -5.27 -5.48 9.83
N CYS A 19 -5.31 -4.23 9.36
CA CYS A 19 -5.68 -3.05 10.15
C CYS A 19 -7.14 -3.10 10.66
N GLY A 20 -8.03 -3.85 10.01
CA GLY A 20 -9.42 -4.02 10.43
C GLY A 20 -9.54 -4.65 11.82
N SER A 21 -8.72 -5.66 12.12
CA SER A 21 -8.67 -6.34 13.43
C SER A 21 -7.66 -5.73 14.41
N TRP A 22 -6.95 -4.67 14.01
CA TRP A 22 -6.00 -3.99 14.90
C TRP A 22 -6.74 -3.09 15.89
N VAL A 23 -6.62 -3.40 17.18
CA VAL A 23 -7.23 -2.66 18.29
C VAL A 23 -6.11 -2.20 19.23
N PRO A 24 -5.35 -1.15 18.86
CA PRO A 24 -4.26 -0.66 19.71
C PRO A 24 -4.81 -0.02 20.98
N THR A 25 -4.14 -0.28 22.09
CA THR A 25 -4.28 0.51 23.30
C THR A 25 -3.78 1.95 23.08
N ARG A 26 -4.18 2.88 23.95
CA ARG A 26 -3.71 4.28 23.87
C ARG A 26 -2.18 4.40 23.90
N PRO A 27 -1.42 3.69 24.76
CA PRO A 27 0.03 3.71 24.73
C PRO A 27 0.61 3.19 23.41
N GLU A 28 0.10 2.09 22.86
CA GLU A 28 0.55 1.52 21.58
C GLU A 28 0.29 2.48 20.41
N TRP A 29 -0.88 3.11 20.37
CA TRP A 29 -1.19 4.12 19.35
C TRP A 29 -0.28 5.35 19.46
N THR A 30 -0.01 5.79 20.70
CA THR A 30 0.91 6.91 20.95
C THR A 30 2.34 6.56 20.54
N LEU A 31 2.78 5.33 20.79
CA LEU A 31 4.06 4.82 20.34
C LEU A 31 4.13 4.77 18.80
N ALA A 32 3.13 4.21 18.14
CA ALA A 32 3.04 4.19 16.68
C ALA A 32 3.14 5.61 16.08
N ALA A 33 2.44 6.58 16.68
CA ALA A 33 2.51 7.99 16.26
C ALA A 33 3.89 8.64 16.46
N ARG A 34 4.68 8.18 17.44
CA ARG A 34 6.08 8.63 17.62
C ARG A 34 7.04 7.96 16.63
N CYS A 35 6.65 6.81 16.09
CA CYS A 35 7.46 6.05 15.15
C CYS A 35 7.35 6.57 13.71
N VAL A 36 6.54 7.59 13.42
CA VAL A 36 6.39 8.19 12.07
C VAL A 36 6.82 9.65 12.06
N GLN A 37 7.12 10.19 10.87
CA GLN A 37 7.43 11.61 10.67
C GLN A 37 6.28 12.52 11.13
N GLN A 38 6.62 13.70 11.63
CA GLN A 38 5.67 14.65 12.21
C GLN A 38 4.57 15.05 11.20
N GLU A 39 4.94 15.31 9.95
CA GLU A 39 4.00 15.62 8.87
C GLU A 39 3.02 14.46 8.57
N GLU A 40 3.43 13.21 8.78
CA GLU A 40 2.55 12.05 8.58
C GLU A 40 1.63 11.85 9.78
N LYS A 41 2.13 12.10 11.00
CA LYS A 41 1.31 12.12 12.21
C LYS A 41 0.18 13.15 12.11
N GLU A 42 0.49 14.35 11.62
CA GLU A 42 -0.50 15.42 11.39
C GLU A 42 -1.54 15.01 10.35
N ARG A 43 -1.11 14.45 9.21
CA ARG A 43 -2.03 13.93 8.19
C ARG A 43 -2.93 12.82 8.73
N ILE A 44 -2.40 11.90 9.52
CA ILE A 44 -3.17 10.81 10.12
C ILE A 44 -4.20 11.35 11.12
N ALA A 45 -3.85 12.41 11.86
CA ALA A 45 -4.75 13.05 12.81
C ALA A 45 -5.96 13.75 12.16
N GLN A 46 -5.91 14.01 10.85
CA GLN A 46 -7.01 14.64 10.11
C GLN A 46 -8.13 13.65 9.70
N PHE A 47 -7.92 12.34 9.82
CA PHE A 47 -8.97 11.36 9.50
C PHE A 47 -10.12 11.43 10.51
N VAL A 48 -11.34 11.49 10.00
CA VAL A 48 -12.57 11.47 10.82
C VAL A 48 -12.80 10.09 11.43
N PHE A 49 -12.57 9.01 10.67
CA PHE A 49 -12.82 7.65 11.13
C PHE A 49 -11.53 6.96 11.56
N ALA A 50 -11.57 6.32 12.74
CA ALA A 50 -10.44 5.59 13.29
C ALA A 50 -9.90 4.49 12.35
N LYS A 51 -10.77 3.84 11.56
CA LYS A 51 -10.34 2.83 10.57
C LYS A 51 -9.37 3.40 9.53
N ASP A 52 -9.59 4.64 9.08
CA ASP A 52 -8.78 5.26 8.04
C ASP A 52 -7.45 5.72 8.63
N ALA A 53 -7.47 6.28 9.84
CA ALA A 53 -6.28 6.59 10.61
C ALA A 53 -5.40 5.35 10.85
N LYS A 54 -6.01 4.22 11.23
CA LYS A 54 -5.31 2.94 11.43
C LYS A 54 -4.67 2.42 10.15
N SER A 55 -5.40 2.43 9.03
CA SER A 55 -4.89 2.00 7.72
C SER A 55 -3.72 2.86 7.26
N ALA A 56 -3.84 4.19 7.40
CA ALA A 56 -2.77 5.12 7.06
C ALA A 56 -1.53 4.92 7.94
N MET A 57 -1.72 4.78 9.27
CA MET A 57 -0.63 4.49 10.21
C MET A 57 0.09 3.19 9.86
N ALA A 58 -0.66 2.12 9.61
CA ALA A 58 -0.10 0.82 9.21
C ALA A 58 0.75 0.94 7.94
N GLY A 59 0.25 1.64 6.91
CA GLY A 59 1.00 1.91 5.69
C GLY A 59 2.33 2.64 5.95
N ARG A 60 2.35 3.65 6.82
CA ARG A 60 3.58 4.37 7.19
C ARG A 60 4.58 3.50 7.95
N LEU A 61 4.11 2.70 8.89
CA LEU A 61 4.97 1.79 9.64
C LEU A 61 5.54 0.68 8.74
N LEU A 62 4.77 0.15 7.80
CA LEU A 62 5.24 -0.82 6.80
C LEU A 62 6.38 -0.24 5.96
N ILE A 63 6.26 1.00 5.46
CA ILE A 63 7.32 1.65 4.69
C ILE A 63 8.58 1.83 5.55
N ARG A 64 8.44 2.31 6.79
CA ARG A 64 9.61 2.53 7.66
C ARG A 64 10.31 1.21 8.03
N LYS A 65 9.54 0.16 8.32
CA LYS A 65 10.05 -1.20 8.53
C LYS A 65 10.82 -1.70 7.30
N LEU A 66 10.29 -1.49 6.08
CA LEU A 66 10.97 -1.87 4.84
C LEU A 66 12.35 -1.21 4.74
N VAL A 67 12.40 0.10 4.96
CA VAL A 67 13.67 0.86 4.87
C VAL A 67 14.68 0.37 5.91
N CYS A 68 14.24 0.10 7.14
CA CYS A 68 15.13 -0.43 8.17
C CYS A 68 15.64 -1.84 7.83
N GLU A 69 14.74 -2.77 7.52
CA GLU A 69 15.07 -4.19 7.36
C GLU A 69 15.75 -4.54 6.04
N LYS A 70 15.42 -3.81 4.96
CA LYS A 70 15.92 -4.13 3.61
C LYS A 70 16.99 -3.18 3.11
N MET A 71 17.06 -1.97 3.66
CA MET A 71 18.03 -0.96 3.22
C MET A 71 19.05 -0.61 4.31
N GLY A 72 18.88 -1.14 5.53
CA GLY A 72 19.88 -1.05 6.60
C GLY A 72 19.96 0.30 7.31
N PHE A 73 18.99 1.21 7.11
CA PHE A 73 18.96 2.46 7.84
C PHE A 73 18.46 2.26 9.27
N ALA A 74 19.04 2.99 10.22
CA ALA A 74 18.46 3.13 11.55
C ALA A 74 17.07 3.78 11.45
N TRP A 75 16.17 3.48 12.40
CA TRP A 75 14.79 3.97 12.36
C TRP A 75 14.74 5.50 12.24
N ASP A 76 15.53 6.22 13.02
CA ASP A 76 15.65 7.69 13.01
C ASP A 76 16.64 8.24 11.97
N GLY A 77 17.34 7.38 11.23
CA GLY A 77 18.40 7.75 10.29
C GLY A 77 17.94 8.13 8.88
N PHE A 78 16.64 8.23 8.62
CA PHE A 78 16.11 8.58 7.29
C PHE A 78 14.80 9.38 7.34
N ARG A 79 14.59 10.17 6.28
CA ARG A 79 13.35 10.88 5.99
C ARG A 79 12.74 10.37 4.69
N LEU A 80 11.45 10.05 4.72
CA LEU A 80 10.66 9.80 3.52
C LEU A 80 10.11 11.13 3.01
N GLU A 81 10.03 11.25 1.70
CA GLU A 81 9.43 12.39 1.01
C GLU A 81 8.21 11.96 0.21
N ARG A 82 7.51 12.91 -0.40
CA ARG A 82 6.40 12.67 -1.30
C ARG A 82 6.63 13.38 -2.63
N THR A 83 6.28 12.72 -3.73
CA THR A 83 6.27 13.36 -5.04
C THR A 83 5.22 14.48 -5.08
N ALA A 84 5.23 15.31 -6.13
CA ALA A 84 4.20 16.33 -6.36
C ALA A 84 2.76 15.75 -6.41
N ARG A 85 2.61 14.47 -6.75
CA ARG A 85 1.33 13.74 -6.74
C ARG A 85 1.06 12.97 -5.44
N GLY A 86 1.89 13.16 -4.43
CA GLY A 86 1.71 12.59 -3.09
C GLY A 86 2.28 11.18 -2.89
N LYS A 87 2.92 10.53 -3.88
CA LYS A 87 3.49 9.18 -3.71
C LYS A 87 4.69 9.24 -2.76
N PRO A 88 4.73 8.45 -1.67
CA PRO A 88 5.89 8.43 -0.78
C PRO A 88 7.09 7.75 -1.43
N PHE A 89 8.29 8.26 -1.20
CA PHE A 89 9.55 7.69 -1.67
C PHE A 89 10.69 7.96 -0.68
N LEU A 90 11.79 7.20 -0.81
CA LEU A 90 13.03 7.45 -0.08
C LEU A 90 14.00 8.21 -1.01
N PRO A 91 14.42 9.45 -0.68
CA PRO A 91 15.37 10.19 -1.50
C PRO A 91 16.74 9.52 -1.57
N GLN A 92 17.40 9.63 -2.72
CA GLN A 92 18.78 9.18 -2.87
C GLN A 92 19.71 10.19 -2.19
N THR A 93 20.46 9.76 -1.17
CA THR A 93 21.42 10.59 -0.44
C THR A 93 22.85 10.16 -0.75
N SER A 94 23.84 11.01 -0.50
CA SER A 94 25.27 10.64 -0.66
C SER A 94 25.67 9.40 0.16
N SER A 95 24.99 9.13 1.28
CA SER A 95 25.13 7.89 2.07
C SER A 95 24.60 6.62 1.38
N THR A 96 23.92 6.72 0.24
CA THR A 96 23.39 5.57 -0.52
C THR A 96 24.32 5.08 -1.62
N HIS A 97 25.53 5.64 -1.77
CA HIS A 97 26.49 5.18 -2.77
C HIS A 97 26.83 3.69 -2.56
N GLY A 98 26.44 2.85 -3.54
CA GLY A 98 26.63 1.39 -3.50
C GLY A 98 25.42 0.59 -2.98
N VAL A 99 24.38 1.25 -2.45
CA VAL A 99 23.14 0.58 -2.01
C VAL A 99 22.18 0.42 -3.19
N THR A 100 21.60 -0.77 -3.35
CA THR A 100 20.59 -1.02 -4.38
C THR A 100 19.39 -0.11 -4.18
N HIS A 101 19.00 0.64 -5.21
CA HIS A 101 17.82 1.49 -5.16
C HIS A 101 16.55 0.65 -5.05
N TRP A 102 15.67 0.96 -4.09
CA TRP A 102 14.41 0.28 -3.89
C TRP A 102 13.23 1.17 -4.30
N ASN A 103 12.30 0.60 -5.06
CA ASN A 103 10.98 1.21 -5.22
C ASN A 103 9.97 0.46 -4.35
N PHE A 104 9.02 1.20 -3.79
CA PHE A 104 7.92 0.63 -3.03
C PHE A 104 6.60 1.31 -3.33
N ASN A 105 5.52 0.61 -3.05
CA ASN A 105 4.18 1.13 -3.12
C ASN A 105 3.31 0.52 -2.02
N VAL A 106 2.31 1.27 -1.60
CA VAL A 106 1.38 0.90 -0.52
C VAL A 106 -0.03 1.21 -0.99
N SER A 107 -0.95 0.31 -0.70
CA SER A 107 -2.39 0.54 -0.81
C SER A 107 -3.10 0.06 0.45
N HIS A 108 -4.29 0.56 0.72
CA HIS A 108 -5.12 0.10 1.81
C HIS A 108 -6.60 0.22 1.48
N GLN A 109 -7.37 -0.83 1.72
CA GLN A 109 -8.82 -0.80 1.67
C GLN A 109 -9.40 -1.94 2.50
N GLY A 110 -10.61 -1.72 3.00
CA GLY A 110 -11.29 -2.68 3.84
C GLY A 110 -10.49 -2.91 5.11
N ASP A 111 -10.05 -4.15 5.29
CA ASP A 111 -9.40 -4.59 6.53
C ASP A 111 -7.87 -4.68 6.41
N TYR A 112 -7.28 -4.30 5.26
CA TYR A 112 -5.86 -4.47 4.99
C TYR A 112 -5.16 -3.19 4.53
N ALA A 113 -3.91 -3.05 4.98
CA ALA A 113 -2.88 -2.23 4.34
C ALA A 113 -1.82 -3.18 3.76
N VAL A 114 -1.44 -2.99 2.50
CA VAL A 114 -0.48 -3.82 1.78
C VAL A 114 0.72 -2.99 1.33
N LEU A 115 1.89 -3.62 1.29
CA LEU A 115 3.13 -3.03 0.78
C LEU A 115 3.78 -3.99 -0.20
N ALA A 116 4.18 -3.47 -1.36
CA ALA A 116 5.05 -4.15 -2.30
C ALA A 116 6.34 -3.33 -2.49
N ALA A 117 7.48 -3.99 -2.52
CA ALA A 117 8.77 -3.35 -2.81
C ALA A 117 9.66 -4.22 -3.68
N GLU A 118 10.46 -3.58 -4.53
CA GLU A 118 11.39 -4.24 -5.45
C GLU A 118 12.74 -3.51 -5.48
N PRO A 119 13.87 -4.25 -5.45
CA PRO A 119 15.17 -3.69 -5.73
C PRO A 119 15.36 -3.49 -7.24
N GLY A 120 15.69 -2.27 -7.64
CA GLY A 120 16.04 -1.91 -9.02
C GLY A 120 14.88 -1.93 -10.03
N ARG A 121 13.66 -2.32 -9.63
CA ARG A 121 12.47 -2.36 -10.51
C ARG A 121 11.38 -1.45 -9.98
N GLN A 122 10.54 -0.92 -10.88
CA GLN A 122 9.32 -0.21 -10.49
C GLN A 122 8.27 -1.22 -9.98
N VAL A 123 7.45 -0.78 -9.04
CA VAL A 123 6.37 -1.59 -8.47
C VAL A 123 5.17 -0.71 -8.09
N GLY A 124 3.98 -1.25 -8.31
CA GLY A 124 2.69 -0.74 -7.87
C GLY A 124 1.90 -1.86 -7.22
N VAL A 125 1.04 -1.52 -6.27
CA VAL A 125 0.12 -2.45 -5.61
C VAL A 125 -1.18 -1.73 -5.32
N ASP A 126 -2.30 -2.38 -5.60
CA ASP A 126 -3.61 -1.97 -5.12
C ASP A 126 -4.32 -3.12 -4.41
N VAL A 127 -5.20 -2.78 -3.47
CA VAL A 127 -6.04 -3.75 -2.77
C VAL A 127 -7.45 -3.21 -2.70
N MET A 128 -8.42 -4.01 -3.16
CA MET A 128 -9.84 -3.69 -3.08
C MET A 128 -10.63 -4.78 -2.39
N LYS A 129 -11.65 -4.37 -1.62
CA LYS A 129 -12.63 -5.29 -1.03
C LYS A 129 -13.85 -5.33 -1.93
N THR A 130 -14.18 -6.50 -2.47
CA THR A 130 -15.44 -6.74 -3.15
C THR A 130 -16.59 -6.44 -2.19
N SER A 131 -17.45 -5.49 -2.58
CA SER A 131 -18.60 -5.06 -1.78
C SER A 131 -19.76 -4.72 -2.69
N ARG A 132 -21.00 -4.91 -2.19
CA ARG A 132 -22.18 -4.49 -2.94
C ARG A 132 -22.29 -2.96 -2.93
N PRO A 133 -22.77 -2.35 -4.03
CA PRO A 133 -23.11 -0.93 -4.04
C PRO A 133 -24.12 -0.59 -2.94
N GLY A 134 -23.98 0.59 -2.32
CA GLY A 134 -24.75 0.93 -1.11
C GLY A 134 -26.26 1.08 -1.33
N SER A 135 -26.70 1.60 -2.49
CA SER A 135 -28.12 1.93 -2.74
C SER A 135 -28.58 1.64 -4.17
N SER A 136 -27.83 0.88 -4.95
CA SER A 136 -28.13 0.58 -6.35
C SER A 136 -27.93 -0.89 -6.68
N SER A 137 -28.53 -1.35 -7.78
CA SER A 137 -28.22 -2.67 -8.34
C SER A 137 -26.79 -2.69 -8.91
N VAL A 138 -26.25 -3.89 -9.11
CA VAL A 138 -24.92 -4.07 -9.72
C VAL A 138 -24.88 -3.48 -11.13
N GLN A 139 -25.96 -3.63 -11.88
CA GLN A 139 -26.07 -3.12 -13.25
C GLN A 139 -26.05 -1.60 -13.28
N GLU A 140 -26.73 -0.94 -12.34
CA GLU A 140 -26.73 0.52 -12.24
C GLU A 140 -25.36 1.05 -11.80
N PHE A 141 -24.70 0.35 -10.86
CA PHE A 141 -23.31 0.65 -10.52
C PHE A 141 -22.39 0.54 -11.74
N PHE A 142 -22.49 -0.53 -12.53
CA PHE A 142 -21.71 -0.68 -13.76
C PHE A 142 -21.99 0.38 -14.80
N ARG A 143 -23.26 0.82 -14.93
CA ARG A 143 -23.63 1.92 -15.82
C ARG A 143 -22.90 3.22 -15.45
N ILE A 144 -22.82 3.54 -14.16
CA ILE A 144 -22.09 4.71 -13.64
C ILE A 144 -20.59 4.56 -13.91
N MET A 145 -20.04 3.36 -13.72
CA MET A 145 -18.62 3.07 -13.87
C MET A 145 -18.18 2.82 -15.32
N ASN A 146 -19.09 2.89 -16.30
CA ASN A 146 -18.84 2.38 -17.67
C ASN A 146 -17.60 3.00 -18.34
N ARG A 147 -17.24 4.25 -18.00
CA ARG A 147 -16.08 4.96 -18.57
C ARG A 147 -14.72 4.50 -18.03
N GLN A 148 -14.69 3.64 -16.99
CA GLN A 148 -13.44 3.23 -16.33
C GLN A 148 -12.78 2.01 -17.00
N PHE A 149 -13.52 1.28 -17.84
CA PHE A 149 -13.04 0.09 -18.53
C PHE A 149 -13.36 0.12 -20.02
N THR A 150 -12.57 -0.61 -20.79
CA THR A 150 -12.77 -0.86 -22.21
C THR A 150 -13.95 -1.82 -22.46
N ASP A 151 -14.43 -1.88 -23.71
CA ASP A 151 -15.51 -2.80 -24.08
C ASP A 151 -15.14 -4.28 -23.85
N LEU A 152 -13.87 -4.64 -24.08
CA LEU A 152 -13.38 -6.00 -23.86
C LEU A 152 -13.39 -6.37 -22.36
N GLU A 153 -12.96 -5.46 -21.50
CA GLU A 153 -12.99 -5.66 -20.05
C GLU A 153 -14.43 -5.77 -19.54
N TRP A 154 -15.33 -4.89 -20.01
CA TRP A 154 -16.75 -4.98 -19.66
C TRP A 154 -17.40 -6.28 -20.12
N MET A 155 -17.04 -6.78 -21.31
CA MET A 155 -17.50 -8.07 -21.79
C MET A 155 -17.07 -9.19 -20.84
N ASN A 156 -15.81 -9.19 -20.39
CA ASN A 156 -15.30 -10.17 -19.44
C ASN A 156 -15.98 -10.06 -18.07
N ILE A 157 -16.13 -8.84 -17.54
CA ILE A 157 -16.80 -8.59 -16.26
C ILE A 157 -18.25 -9.10 -16.30
N ARG A 158 -19.01 -8.76 -17.35
CA ARG A 158 -20.43 -9.12 -17.48
C ARG A 158 -20.67 -10.59 -17.86
N LYS A 159 -19.65 -11.27 -18.38
CA LYS A 159 -19.71 -12.71 -18.68
C LYS A 159 -19.58 -13.58 -17.42
N ALA A 160 -19.11 -13.01 -16.30
CA ALA A 160 -19.12 -13.71 -15.02
C ALA A 160 -20.57 -14.04 -14.60
N GLY A 161 -20.72 -15.09 -13.79
CA GLY A 161 -22.00 -15.72 -13.48
C GLY A 161 -22.98 -14.80 -12.75
N SER A 162 -23.00 -14.90 -11.42
CA SER A 162 -23.91 -14.11 -10.60
C SER A 162 -23.51 -12.63 -10.54
N ASP A 163 -24.42 -11.76 -10.10
CA ASP A 163 -24.11 -10.36 -9.78
C ASP A 163 -22.89 -10.20 -8.87
N TRP A 164 -22.69 -11.14 -7.94
CA TRP A 164 -21.52 -11.12 -7.06
C TRP A 164 -20.23 -11.49 -7.80
N ASP A 165 -20.27 -12.49 -8.69
CA ASP A 165 -19.11 -12.87 -9.50
C ASP A 165 -18.72 -11.76 -10.47
N GLN A 166 -19.70 -11.04 -11.01
CA GLN A 166 -19.46 -9.87 -11.85
C GLN A 166 -18.85 -8.72 -11.04
N LEU A 167 -19.33 -8.46 -9.82
CA LEU A 167 -18.70 -7.48 -8.92
C LEU A 167 -17.27 -7.87 -8.58
N ASP A 168 -17.01 -9.15 -8.30
CA ASP A 168 -15.66 -9.62 -7.99
C ASP A 168 -14.71 -9.44 -9.18
N MET A 169 -15.19 -9.76 -10.39
CA MET A 169 -14.45 -9.47 -11.63
C MET A 169 -14.25 -7.98 -11.86
N PHE A 170 -15.25 -7.14 -11.58
CA PHE A 170 -15.13 -5.69 -11.66
C PHE A 170 -13.99 -5.18 -10.77
N TYR A 171 -13.98 -5.56 -9.49
CA TYR A 171 -12.93 -5.12 -8.56
C TYR A 171 -11.57 -5.71 -8.90
N ARG A 172 -11.52 -6.91 -9.50
CA ARG A 172 -10.28 -7.51 -10.01
C ARG A 172 -9.69 -6.75 -11.20
N HIS A 173 -10.53 -6.21 -12.09
CA HIS A 173 -10.07 -5.33 -13.17
C HIS A 173 -9.68 -3.93 -12.67
N TRP A 174 -10.27 -3.50 -11.55
CA TRP A 174 -9.99 -2.21 -10.94
C TRP A 174 -8.59 -2.11 -10.33
N VAL A 175 -8.09 -3.21 -9.74
CA VAL A 175 -6.76 -3.31 -9.11
C VAL A 175 -5.67 -3.73 -10.08
#